data_AF-A0A703KB53-F1
#
_entry.id   AF-A0A703KB53-F1
#
_cell.length_a   1.000
_cell.length_b   1.000
_cell.length_c   1.000
_cell.angle_alpha   90.00
_cell.angle_beta   90.00
_cell.angle_gamma   90.00
#
_symmetry.space_group_name_H-M   'P 1'
#
loop_
_entity.id
_entity.type
_entity.pdbx_description
1 polymer ?
#
loop_
_entity_poly.entity_id
_entity_poly.type
_entity_poly.pdbx_seq_one_letter_code
_entity_poly.pdbx_strand_id
1 'polypeptide(L)'
;MQVLHVCSEMFPLLKTGGLADVIGALPAAQIADGVDVRVLLPGFPDIRRGIPDAHVVSRRDTFAGKISLLFGHYNGVGIYLIDAPHLYERPGSPYHDTNLYAYTDNVLRFALLGWV
;
A
#
# COMPACT_ATOMS: atom_id res chain seq x y z
N MET A 1 19.45 10.60 4.35
CA MET A 1 18.06 10.96 4.73
C MET A 1 17.20 9.72 4.55
N GLN A 2 16.22 9.50 5.42
CA GLN A 2 15.28 8.37 5.31
C GLN A 2 13.89 8.91 4.97
N VAL A 3 13.22 8.31 3.99
CA VAL A 3 11.91 8.74 3.49
C VAL A 3 10.97 7.54 3.39
N LEU A 4 9.77 7.68 3.94
CA LEU A 4 8.67 6.75 3.74
C LEU A 4 7.55 7.45 2.97
N HIS A 5 7.30 7.03 1.74
CA HIS A 5 6.10 7.44 1.01
C HIS A 5 4.91 6.62 1.49
N VAL A 6 3.79 7.29 1.78
CA VAL A 6 2.56 6.63 2.25
C VAL A 6 1.44 6.96 1.28
N CYS A 7 0.97 5.96 0.54
CA CYS A 7 0.00 6.15 -0.55
C CYS A 7 -0.96 4.96 -0.66
N SER A 8 -2.06 5.13 -1.40
CA SER A 8 -3.05 4.07 -1.63
C SER A 8 -2.77 3.25 -2.91
N GLU A 9 -1.94 3.76 -3.82
CA GLU A 9 -1.76 3.20 -5.15
C GLU A 9 -0.32 3.39 -5.67
N MET A 10 0.09 2.51 -6.58
CA MET A 10 1.43 2.50 -7.18
C MET A 10 1.38 1.83 -8.55
N PHE A 11 1.84 2.52 -9.59
CA PHE A 11 1.93 1.96 -10.94
C PHE A 11 3.14 1.01 -11.04
N PRO A 12 3.04 -0.12 -11.78
CA PRO A 12 1.88 -0.63 -12.52
C PRO A 12 0.96 -1.55 -11.69
N LEU A 13 1.24 -1.72 -10.38
CA LEU A 13 0.52 -2.68 -9.55
C LEU A 13 -0.96 -2.34 -9.37
N LEU A 14 -1.26 -1.08 -9.13
CA LEU A 14 -2.61 -0.58 -8.95
C LEU A 14 -2.66 0.92 -9.25
N LYS A 15 -3.59 1.34 -10.10
CA LYS A 15 -3.70 2.74 -10.55
C LYS A 15 -5.15 3.16 -10.72
N THR A 16 -5.49 4.32 -10.16
CA THR A 16 -6.74 5.02 -10.49
C THR A 16 -6.50 6.40 -11.09
N GLY A 17 -5.33 7.02 -10.83
CA GLY A 17 -4.97 8.31 -11.41
C GLY A 17 -3.47 8.58 -11.38
N GLY A 18 -3.09 9.86 -11.40
CA GLY A 18 -1.68 10.30 -11.47
C GLY A 18 -0.87 10.06 -10.19
N LEU A 19 -1.52 9.80 -9.05
CA LEU A 19 -0.85 9.45 -7.79
C LEU A 19 0.00 8.18 -7.99
N ALA A 20 -0.59 7.14 -8.58
CA ALA A 20 0.11 5.89 -8.85
C ALA A 20 1.38 6.08 -9.72
N ASP A 21 1.34 7.01 -10.69
CA ASP A 21 2.48 7.28 -11.56
C ASP A 21 3.64 7.92 -10.78
N VAL A 22 3.34 8.87 -9.90
CA VAL A 22 4.35 9.50 -9.04
C VAL A 22 4.99 8.45 -8.14
N ILE A 23 4.21 7.60 -7.48
CA ILE A 23 4.75 6.57 -6.58
C ILE A 23 5.45 5.44 -7.34
N GLY A 24 5.06 5.17 -8.57
CA GLY A 24 5.76 4.21 -9.43
C GLY A 24 7.15 4.67 -9.88
N ALA A 25 7.45 5.97 -9.88
CA ALA A 25 8.69 6.53 -10.43
C ALA A 25 9.57 7.25 -9.40
N LEU A 26 8.98 8.10 -8.55
CA LEU A 26 9.73 8.99 -7.65
C LEU A 26 10.61 8.24 -6.64
N PRO A 27 10.15 7.15 -5.97
CA PRO A 27 10.99 6.44 -5.01
C PRO A 27 12.28 5.90 -5.63
N ALA A 28 12.19 5.33 -6.84
CA ALA A 28 13.37 4.81 -7.54
C ALA A 28 14.35 5.93 -7.93
N ALA A 29 13.83 7.07 -8.38
CA ALA A 29 14.67 8.24 -8.69
C ALA A 29 15.41 8.75 -7.44
N GLN A 30 14.73 8.82 -6.29
CA GLN A 30 15.35 9.24 -5.03
C GLN A 30 16.40 8.23 -4.52
N ILE A 31 16.17 6.93 -4.73
CA ILE A 31 17.16 5.89 -4.41
C ILE A 31 18.41 6.06 -5.28
N ALA A 32 18.26 6.39 -6.56
CA ALA A 32 19.39 6.66 -7.45
C ALA A 32 20.23 7.87 -6.98
N ASP A 33 19.58 8.84 -6.31
CA ASP A 33 20.24 9.99 -5.66
C ASP A 33 20.81 9.67 -4.26
N GLY A 34 20.78 8.40 -3.83
CA GLY A 34 21.37 7.95 -2.57
C GLY A 34 20.48 8.12 -1.34
N VAL A 35 19.18 8.32 -1.51
CA VAL A 35 18.21 8.39 -0.40
C VAL A 35 17.72 6.98 -0.02
N ASP A 36 17.61 6.69 1.28
CA ASP A 36 16.95 5.47 1.77
C ASP A 36 15.43 5.68 1.72
N VAL A 37 14.79 5.15 0.68
CA VAL A 37 13.37 5.33 0.40
C VAL A 37 12.61 4.02 0.46
N ARG A 38 11.44 4.07 1.09
CA ARG A 38 10.48 2.97 1.12
C ARG A 38 9.08 3.49 0.83
N VAL A 39 8.16 2.58 0.51
CA VAL A 39 6.74 2.90 0.28
C VAL A 39 5.87 2.04 1.19
N LEU A 40 4.89 2.63 1.86
CA LEU A 40 3.82 1.96 2.57
C LEU A 40 2.53 1.99 1.73
N LEU A 41 1.97 0.82 1.46
CA LEU A 41 0.73 0.64 0.71
C LEU A 41 -0.27 -0.24 1.47
N PRO A 42 -1.59 -0.04 1.27
CA PRO A 42 -2.58 -1.05 1.60
C PRO A 42 -2.33 -2.34 0.80
N GLY A 43 -2.49 -3.50 1.44
CA GLY A 43 -2.34 -4.81 0.82
C GLY A 43 -3.50 -5.18 -0.11
N PHE A 44 -3.81 -4.34 -1.11
CA PHE A 44 -4.79 -4.66 -2.14
C PHE A 44 -4.40 -5.95 -2.91
N PRO A 45 -5.37 -6.75 -3.40
CA PRO A 45 -5.07 -8.02 -4.05
C PRO A 45 -4.02 -7.95 -5.16
N ASP A 46 -4.10 -6.93 -6.02
CA ASP A 46 -3.16 -6.76 -7.13
C ASP A 46 -1.76 -6.34 -6.67
N ILE A 47 -1.67 -5.49 -5.64
CA ILE A 47 -0.40 -5.10 -5.03
C ILE A 47 0.26 -6.31 -4.36
N ARG A 48 -0.50 -7.07 -3.57
CA ARG A 48 -0.01 -8.28 -2.90
C ARG A 48 0.51 -9.30 -3.93
N ARG A 49 -0.22 -9.51 -5.02
CA ARG A 49 0.20 -10.42 -6.10
C ARG A 49 1.46 -9.94 -6.82
N GLY A 50 1.66 -8.63 -6.91
CA GLY A 50 2.85 -8.02 -7.51
C GLY A 50 4.12 -8.09 -6.67
N ILE A 51 4.01 -8.41 -5.37
CA ILE A 51 5.14 -8.45 -4.42
C ILE A 51 5.12 -9.80 -3.67
N PRO A 52 5.41 -10.92 -4.37
CA PRO A 52 5.24 -12.27 -3.84
C PRO A 52 6.27 -12.64 -2.77
N ASP A 53 7.38 -11.91 -2.66
CA ASP A 53 8.45 -12.12 -1.68
C ASP A 53 8.17 -11.43 -0.33
N ALA A 54 7.05 -10.71 -0.22
CA ALA A 54 6.71 -9.98 1.00
C ALA A 54 6.48 -10.94 2.18
N HIS A 55 7.18 -10.71 3.28
CA HIS A 55 7.10 -11.53 4.50
C HIS A 55 6.65 -10.68 5.70
N VAL A 56 6.02 -11.33 6.68
CA VAL A 56 5.50 -10.64 7.87
C VAL A 56 6.65 -10.13 8.73
N VAL A 57 6.66 -8.82 9.00
CA VAL A 57 7.62 -8.15 9.89
C VAL A 57 6.99 -7.71 11.21
N SER A 58 5.66 -7.57 11.27
CA SER A 58 4.93 -7.25 12.50
C SER A 58 3.48 -7.74 12.42
N ARG A 59 2.87 -8.04 13.56
CA ARG A 59 1.42 -8.22 13.70
C ARG A 59 0.89 -7.23 14.74
N ARG A 60 -0.25 -6.62 14.50
CA ARG A 60 -0.79 -5.56 15.37
C ARG A 60 -2.31 -5.69 15.50
N ASP A 61 -2.82 -5.45 16.71
CA ASP A 61 -4.23 -5.22 16.95
C ASP A 61 -4.48 -3.70 16.88
N THR A 62 -5.39 -3.27 16.00
CA THR A 62 -5.61 -1.85 15.69
C THR A 62 -7.08 -1.47 15.90
N PHE A 63 -7.38 -0.17 15.81
CA PHE A 63 -8.76 0.33 15.79
C PHE A 63 -9.58 -0.18 14.59
N ALA A 64 -8.94 -0.69 13.54
CA ALA A 64 -9.57 -1.24 12.34
C ALA A 64 -9.45 -2.78 12.25
N GLY A 65 -9.16 -3.45 13.37
CA GLY A 65 -9.00 -4.90 13.47
C GLY A 65 -7.54 -5.35 13.42
N LYS A 66 -7.35 -6.68 13.34
CA LYS A 66 -6.02 -7.30 13.34
C LYS A 66 -5.37 -7.17 11.97
N ILE A 67 -4.12 -6.72 11.92
CA ILE A 67 -3.37 -6.57 10.67
C ILE A 67 -1.99 -7.21 10.78
N SER A 68 -1.45 -7.62 9.64
CA SER A 68 -0.02 -7.95 9.52
C SER A 68 0.67 -6.86 8.69
N LEU A 69 1.83 -6.41 9.13
CA LEU A 69 2.72 -5.58 8.31
C LEU A 69 3.69 -6.52 7.61
N LEU A 70 3.71 -6.45 6.29
CA LEU A 70 4.60 -7.24 5.44
C LEU A 70 5.67 -6.33 4.86
N PHE A 71 6.83 -6.89 4.53
CA PHE A 71 7.91 -6.20 3.84
C PHE A 71 8.44 -7.05 2.69
N GLY A 72 8.58 -6.45 1.51
CA GLY A 72 9.14 -7.07 0.30
C GLY A 72 9.75 -6.01 -0.60
N HIS A 73 10.14 -6.39 -1.82
CA HIS A 73 10.73 -5.46 -2.78
C HIS A 73 9.99 -5.46 -4.11
N TYR A 74 9.89 -4.28 -4.71
CA TYR A 74 9.40 -4.12 -6.07
C TYR A 74 10.35 -3.24 -6.86
N ASN A 75 10.98 -3.78 -7.92
CA ASN A 75 11.96 -3.09 -8.76
C ASN A 75 13.06 -2.36 -7.96
N GLY A 76 13.56 -2.99 -6.88
CA GLY A 76 14.61 -2.42 -6.02
C GLY A 76 14.10 -1.41 -4.97
N VAL A 77 12.82 -1.06 -4.97
CA VAL A 77 12.18 -0.24 -3.93
C VAL A 77 11.68 -1.14 -2.80
N GLY A 78 12.01 -0.81 -1.55
CA GLY A 78 11.47 -1.51 -0.39
C GLY A 78 10.01 -1.12 -0.13
N ILE A 79 9.12 -2.11 -0.03
CA ILE A 79 7.68 -1.91 0.10
C ILE A 79 7.18 -2.54 1.39
N TYR A 80 6.49 -1.75 2.20
CA TYR A 80 5.65 -2.21 3.29
C TYR A 80 4.20 -2.36 2.83
N LEU A 81 3.57 -3.48 3.19
CA LEU A 81 2.17 -3.73 2.91
C LEU A 81 1.39 -3.91 4.21
N ILE A 82 0.30 -3.15 4.36
CA ILE A 82 -0.70 -3.40 5.39
C ILE A 82 -1.59 -4.54 4.91
N ASP A 83 -1.28 -5.77 5.33
CA ASP A 83 -2.10 -6.94 5.04
C ASP A 83 -3.27 -7.02 6.02
N ALA A 84 -4.44 -6.68 5.49
CA ALA A 84 -5.72 -6.69 6.19
C ALA A 84 -6.82 -7.11 5.21
N PRO A 85 -6.93 -8.41 4.88
CA PRO A 85 -7.91 -8.90 3.89
C PRO A 85 -9.35 -8.42 4.15
N HIS A 86 -9.77 -8.35 5.41
CA HIS A 86 -11.09 -7.85 5.81
C HIS A 86 -11.37 -6.39 5.41
N LEU A 87 -10.31 -5.60 5.13
CA LEU A 87 -10.39 -4.21 4.69
C LEU A 87 -10.13 -4.04 3.18
N TYR A 88 -9.25 -4.85 2.59
CA TYR A 88 -8.72 -4.59 1.24
C TYR A 88 -9.08 -5.65 0.20
N GLU A 89 -9.41 -6.88 0.59
CA GLU A 89 -9.78 -7.97 -0.34
C GLU A 89 -11.26 -7.87 -0.71
N ARG A 90 -11.57 -6.93 -1.61
CA ARG A 90 -12.95 -6.62 -2.06
C ARG A 90 -12.99 -6.44 -3.58
N PRO A 91 -14.11 -6.78 -4.24
CA PRO A 91 -14.31 -6.50 -5.67
C PRO A 91 -14.49 -5.00 -5.91
N GLY A 92 -14.33 -4.53 -7.15
CA GLY A 92 -14.47 -3.10 -7.46
C GLY A 92 -13.13 -2.37 -7.40
N SER A 93 -13.13 -1.11 -6.96
CA SER A 93 -11.95 -0.25 -6.94
C SER A 93 -11.35 -0.14 -5.53
N PRO A 94 -10.16 0.45 -5.36
CA PRO A 94 -9.59 0.75 -4.05
C PRO A 94 -10.53 1.56 -3.14
N TYR A 95 -11.41 2.39 -3.71
CA TYR A 95 -12.20 3.39 -2.97
C TYR A 95 -13.71 3.12 -2.98
N HIS A 96 -14.20 2.39 -3.98
CA HIS A 96 -15.62 2.16 -4.27
C HIS A 96 -15.93 0.70 -4.56
N ASP A 97 -17.16 0.28 -4.25
CA ASP A 97 -17.71 -1.00 -4.64
C ASP A 97 -17.97 -1.09 -6.17
N THR A 98 -18.57 -2.20 -6.61
CA THR A 98 -18.88 -2.46 -8.02
C THR A 98 -19.96 -1.53 -8.59
N ASN A 99 -20.73 -0.85 -7.74
CA ASN A 99 -21.76 0.11 -8.12
C ASN A 99 -21.27 1.56 -8.00
N LEU A 100 -19.96 1.77 -7.77
CA LEU A 100 -19.30 3.07 -7.59
C LEU A 100 -19.70 3.81 -6.31
N TYR A 101 -20.25 3.12 -5.31
CA TYR A 101 -20.46 3.71 -3.99
C TYR A 101 -19.18 3.60 -3.16
N ALA A 102 -18.81 4.70 -2.49
CA ALA A 102 -17.65 4.70 -1.60
C ALA A 102 -17.89 3.72 -0.45
N TYR A 103 -16.87 2.92 -0.12
CA TYR A 103 -16.99 2.02 1.03
C TYR A 103 -17.20 2.82 2.30
N THR A 104 -18.21 2.42 3.09
CA THR A 104 -18.60 3.10 4.33
C THR A 104 -17.49 3.10 5.39
N ASP A 105 -16.57 2.14 5.31
CA ASP A 105 -15.42 2.00 6.19
C ASP A 105 -14.12 2.58 5.60
N ASN A 106 -14.18 3.40 4.54
CA ASN A 106 -13.01 4.11 4.00
C ASN A 106 -12.24 4.90 5.07
N VAL A 107 -12.96 5.45 6.06
CA VAL A 107 -12.36 6.12 7.21
C VAL A 107 -11.40 5.19 7.98
N LEU A 108 -11.76 3.92 8.17
CA LEU A 108 -10.91 2.95 8.86
C LEU A 108 -9.75 2.51 7.97
N ARG A 109 -10.06 2.20 6.71
CA ARG A 109 -9.12 1.67 5.71
C ARG A 109 -7.93 2.60 5.49
N PHE A 110 -8.19 3.91 5.43
CA PHE A 110 -7.16 4.92 5.15
C PHE A 110 -6.61 5.60 6.40
N ALA A 111 -7.33 5.63 7.54
CA ALA A 111 -6.74 6.08 8.80
C ALA A 111 -5.58 5.17 9.25
N LEU A 112 -5.60 3.88 8.89
CA LEU A 112 -4.51 2.95 9.17
C LEU A 112 -3.16 3.42 8.60
N LEU A 113 -3.15 4.09 7.45
CA LEU A 113 -1.92 4.59 6.81
C LEU A 113 -1.19 5.63 7.68
N GLY A 114 -1.92 6.40 8.48
CA GLY A 114 -1.33 7.37 9.41
C GLY A 114 -0.98 6.79 10.78
N TRP A 115 -1.36 5.53 11.05
CA TRP A 115 -1.15 4.88 12.34
C TRP A 115 0.00 3.86 12.32
N VAL A 116 0.17 3.14 11.21
CA VAL A 116 1.17 2.06 11.07
C VAL A 116 2.59 2.60 11.05
#